data_AF-A0AAE4T2N8-F1
#
_entry.id   AF-A0AAE4T2N8-F1
#
_cell.length_a   1.000
_cell.length_b   1.000
_cell.length_c   1.000
_cell.angle_alpha   90.00
_cell.angle_beta   90.00
_cell.angle_gamma   90.00
#
_symmetry.space_group_name_H-M   'P 1'
#
loop_
_entity.id
_entity.type
_entity.pdbx_description
1 polymer ?
#
loop_
_entity_poly.entity_id
_entity_poly.type
_entity_poly.pdbx_seq_one_letter_code
_entity_poly.pdbx_strand_id
1 'polypeptide(L)'
;MKRWSLVLPTLYFLFLFLLALLNIPREVSRPLTWIEDGGIVFMVILGGYLEGRVSKMEITAVGLFTILWLGLAFIANIKREYFVLLGFIIEFILVFILKRAG
;
A
#
# COMPACT_ATOMS: atom_id res chain seq x y z
N MET A 1 4.26 18.89 16.24
CA MET A 1 3.50 18.32 15.11
C MET A 1 3.97 16.88 14.94
N LYS A 2 3.09 15.88 15.12
CA LYS A 2 3.48 14.46 14.96
C LYS A 2 3.61 14.18 13.46
N ARG A 3 4.74 13.62 13.01
CA ARG A 3 5.03 13.32 11.58
C ARG A 3 4.74 11.86 11.25
N TRP A 4 3.55 11.37 11.58
CA TRP A 4 3.15 9.98 11.37
C TRP A 4 3.21 9.55 9.90
N SER A 5 2.98 10.44 8.93
CA SER A 5 3.12 10.15 7.50
C SER A 5 4.55 9.86 7.06
N LEU A 6 5.54 10.19 7.90
CA LEU A 6 6.95 9.85 7.69
C LEU A 6 7.34 8.68 8.58
N VAL A 7 6.88 8.65 9.83
CA VAL A 7 7.24 7.60 10.79
C VAL A 7 6.71 6.23 10.35
N LEU A 8 5.44 6.13 9.97
CA LEU A 8 4.83 4.83 9.64
C LEU A 8 5.46 4.18 8.38
N PRO A 9 5.62 4.88 7.24
CA PRO A 9 6.31 4.32 6.09
C PRO A 9 7.76 3.96 6.41
N THR A 10 8.45 4.74 7.25
CA THR A 10 9.85 4.44 7.64
C THR A 10 9.94 3.17 8.49
N LEU A 11 9.06 3.01 9.48
CA LEU A 11 8.99 1.79 10.29
C LEU A 11 8.65 0.58 9.42
N TYR A 12 7.74 0.75 8.47
CA TYR A 12 7.37 -0.28 7.52
C TYR A 12 8.53 -0.64 6.59
N PHE A 13 9.26 0.36 6.09
CA PHE A 13 10.46 0.15 5.28
C PHE A 13 11.55 -0.59 6.06
N LEU A 14 11.76 -0.27 7.34
CA LEU A 14 12.68 -1.01 8.21
C LEU A 14 12.28 -2.48 8.33
N PHE A 15 10.98 -2.77 8.49
CA PHE A 15 10.47 -4.13 8.48
C PHE A 15 10.76 -4.84 7.15
N LEU A 16 10.47 -4.20 6.01
CA LEU A 16 10.79 -4.75 4.67
C LEU A 16 12.30 -4.98 4.48
N PHE A 17 13.13 -4.08 5.01
CA PHE A 17 14.58 -4.19 4.97
C PHE A 17 15.07 -5.40 5.78
N LEU A 18 14.55 -5.62 6.99
CA LEU A 18 14.84 -6.82 7.78
C LEU A 18 14.39 -8.09 7.05
N LEU A 19 13.24 -8.05 6.40
CA LEU A 19 12.72 -9.15 5.57
C LEU A 19 13.65 -9.48 4.40
N ALA A 20 14.29 -8.46 3.82
CA ALA A 20 15.30 -8.60 2.77
C ALA A 20 16.54 -9.38 3.23
N LEU A 21 16.99 -9.13 4.47
CA LEU A 21 18.17 -9.78 5.04
C LEU A 21 17.98 -11.28 5.23
N LEU A 22 16.74 -11.75 5.30
CA LEU A 22 16.41 -13.18 5.41
C LEU A 22 16.59 -13.95 4.10
N ASN A 23 17.09 -13.32 3.02
CA ASN A 23 17.32 -13.94 1.71
C ASN A 23 16.08 -14.69 1.15
N ILE A 24 14.88 -14.21 1.51
CA ILE A 24 13.64 -14.75 0.97
C ILE A 24 13.65 -14.49 -0.55
N PRO A 25 13.42 -15.51 -1.39
CA PRO A 25 13.39 -15.34 -2.84
C PRO A 25 12.34 -14.29 -3.25
N ARG A 26 12.80 -13.05 -3.49
CA ARG A 26 11.94 -11.90 -3.85
C ARG A 26 11.25 -12.09 -5.20
N GLU A 27 11.76 -13.00 -6.01
CA GLU A 27 11.22 -13.35 -7.32
C GLU A 27 9.96 -14.25 -7.23
N VAL A 28 9.63 -14.79 -6.04
CA VAL A 28 8.79 -15.99 -5.96
C VAL A 28 7.36 -15.73 -5.50
N SER A 29 6.96 -14.54 -5.02
CA SER A 29 5.56 -14.33 -4.64
C SER A 29 5.00 -12.93 -4.89
N ARG A 30 3.95 -12.86 -5.71
CA ARG A 30 3.07 -11.67 -5.86
C ARG A 30 2.59 -11.09 -4.51
N PRO A 31 2.27 -11.93 -3.50
CA PRO A 31 2.00 -11.44 -2.15
C PRO A 31 3.13 -10.61 -1.54
N LEU A 32 4.40 -10.97 -1.78
CA LEU A 32 5.54 -10.20 -1.28
C LEU A 32 5.63 -8.83 -1.96
N THR A 33 5.34 -8.76 -3.26
CA THR A 33 5.31 -7.48 -3.99
C THR A 33 4.16 -6.60 -3.50
N TRP A 34 3.01 -7.19 -3.18
CA TRP A 34 1.92 -6.44 -2.53
C TRP A 34 2.32 -5.91 -1.15
N ILE A 35 3.02 -6.73 -0.34
CA ILE A 35 3.53 -6.33 0.98
C ILE A 35 4.47 -5.12 0.79
N GLU A 36 5.36 -5.15 -0.18
CA GLU A 36 6.26 -4.02 -0.46
C GLU A 36 5.49 -2.76 -0.90
N ASP A 37 4.70 -2.84 -1.96
CA ASP A 37 4.11 -1.64 -2.58
C ASP A 37 2.82 -1.21 -1.86
N GLY A 38 1.84 -2.11 -1.75
CA GLY A 38 0.55 -1.81 -1.12
C GLY A 38 0.66 -1.50 0.37
N GLY A 39 1.57 -2.19 1.06
CA GLY A 39 1.86 -1.91 2.46
C GLY A 39 2.43 -0.51 2.68
N ILE A 40 3.35 -0.05 1.82
CA ILE A 40 3.92 1.30 1.91
C ILE A 40 2.83 2.34 1.70
N VAL A 41 2.00 2.21 0.66
CA VAL A 41 0.99 3.24 0.38
C VAL A 41 -0.06 3.31 1.48
N PHE A 42 -0.50 2.16 2.00
CA PHE A 42 -1.39 2.13 3.16
C PHE A 42 -0.79 2.83 4.38
N MET A 43 0.50 2.63 4.68
CA MET A 43 1.17 3.26 5.81
C MET A 43 1.30 4.79 5.65
N VAL A 44 1.49 5.27 4.42
CA VAL A 44 1.50 6.72 4.12
C VAL A 44 0.12 7.33 4.40
N ILE A 45 -0.94 6.71 3.87
CA ILE A 45 -2.32 7.19 4.01
C ILE A 45 -2.76 7.11 5.48
N LEU A 46 -2.40 6.04 6.19
CA LEU A 46 -2.66 5.87 7.64
C LEU A 46 -1.95 6.95 8.44
N GLY A 47 -0.70 7.26 8.12
CA GLY A 47 0.04 8.35 8.76
C GLY A 47 -0.58 9.72 8.49
N GLY A 48 -1.06 9.96 7.26
CA GLY A 48 -1.83 11.16 6.92
C GLY A 48 -3.14 11.26 7.71
N TYR A 49 -3.83 10.15 7.96
CA TYR A 49 -5.05 10.11 8.77
C TYR A 49 -4.76 10.45 10.23
N LEU A 50 -3.69 9.89 10.82
CA LEU A 50 -3.27 10.18 12.19
C LEU A 50 -2.81 11.63 12.39
N GLU A 51 -2.49 12.33 11.30
CA GLU A 51 -2.17 13.75 11.28
C GLU A 51 -3.38 14.65 10.99
N GLY A 52 -4.55 14.08 10.71
CA GLY A 52 -5.75 14.81 10.34
C GLY A 52 -5.73 15.38 8.91
N ARG A 53 -4.78 14.96 8.07
CA ARG A 53 -4.66 15.41 6.67
C ARG A 53 -5.47 14.57 5.69
N VAL A 54 -5.78 13.33 6.08
CA VAL A 54 -6.59 12.38 5.31
C VAL A 54 -7.88 12.13 6.06
N SER A 55 -9.00 12.11 5.36
CA SER A 55 -10.31 11.84 5.92
C SER A 55 -10.50 10.36 6.30
N LYS A 56 -11.46 10.08 7.18
CA LYS A 56 -11.83 8.69 7.52
C LYS A 56 -12.30 7.91 6.28
N MET A 57 -12.97 8.58 5.34
CA MET A 57 -13.46 7.98 4.11
C MET A 57 -12.30 7.53 3.21
N GLU A 58 -11.28 8.37 3.04
CA GLU A 58 -10.09 8.07 2.24
C GLU A 58 -9.30 6.89 2.80
N ILE A 59 -9.00 6.86 4.10
CA ILE A 59 -8.27 5.72 4.70
C ILE A 59 -9.06 4.41 4.61
N THR A 60 -10.39 4.46 4.75
CA THR A 60 -11.24 3.27 4.64
C THR A 60 -11.25 2.73 3.21
N ALA A 61 -11.39 3.61 2.23
CA ALA A 61 -11.42 3.23 0.81
C ALA A 61 -10.06 2.68 0.34
N VAL A 62 -8.96 3.35 0.70
CA VAL A 62 -7.61 2.85 0.41
C VAL A 62 -7.38 1.51 1.11
N GLY A 63 -7.75 1.37 2.38
CA GLY A 63 -7.60 0.13 3.14
C GLY A 63 -8.37 -1.05 2.54
N LEU A 64 -9.62 -0.83 2.12
CA LEU A 64 -10.42 -1.83 1.41
C LEU A 64 -9.77 -2.22 0.09
N PHE A 65 -9.29 -1.25 -0.67
CA PHE A 65 -8.55 -1.51 -1.90
C PHE A 65 -7.29 -2.32 -1.65
N THR A 66 -6.50 -1.99 -0.62
CA THR A 66 -5.28 -2.74 -0.31
C THR A 66 -5.62 -4.20 0.00
N ILE A 67 -6.67 -4.47 0.78
CA ILE A 67 -7.12 -5.85 1.07
C ILE A 67 -7.58 -6.58 -0.20
N LEU A 68 -8.35 -5.93 -1.07
CA LEU A 68 -8.78 -6.52 -2.34
C LEU A 68 -7.59 -6.82 -3.25
N TRP A 69 -6.62 -5.91 -3.30
CA TRP A 69 -5.40 -6.07 -4.07
C TRP A 69 -4.53 -7.22 -3.53
N LEU A 70 -4.49 -7.41 -2.19
CA LEU A 70 -3.86 -8.59 -1.57
C LEU A 70 -4.54 -9.88 -2.02
N GLY A 71 -5.87 -9.93 -1.99
CA GLY A 71 -6.64 -11.09 -2.47
C GLY A 71 -6.32 -11.42 -3.94
N LEU A 72 -6.24 -10.39 -4.79
CA LEU A 72 -5.82 -10.54 -6.19
C LEU A 72 -4.39 -11.09 -6.32
N ALA A 73 -3.47 -10.73 -5.41
CA ALA A 73 -2.09 -11.24 -5.41
C ALA A 73 -2.03 -12.77 -5.30
N PHE A 74 -2.98 -13.39 -4.59
CA PHE A 74 -3.09 -14.84 -4.44
C PHE A 74 -3.84 -15.53 -5.58
N ILE A 75 -4.85 -14.87 -6.15
CA ILE A 75 -5.81 -15.52 -7.06
C ILE A 75 -5.44 -15.33 -8.54
N ALA A 76 -4.96 -14.14 -8.92
CA ALA A 76 -4.82 -13.78 -10.33
C ALA A 76 -3.44 -14.16 -10.89
N ASN A 77 -3.40 -14.84 -12.03
CA ASN A 77 -2.14 -15.19 -12.69
C ASN A 77 -1.59 -14.06 -13.59
N ILE A 78 -1.34 -12.89 -13.00
CA ILE A 78 -0.83 -11.69 -13.69
C ILE A 78 0.70 -11.62 -13.54
N LYS A 79 1.42 -11.15 -14.58
CA LYS A 79 2.87 -10.89 -14.47
C LYS A 79 3.11 -9.76 -13.46
N ARG A 80 4.19 -9.88 -12.68
CA ARG A 80 4.52 -8.97 -11.57
C ARG A 80 4.46 -7.48 -11.95
N GLU A 81 5.05 -7.10 -13.08
CA GLU A 81 5.08 -5.72 -13.57
C GLU A 81 3.67 -5.13 -13.76
N TYR A 82 2.76 -5.91 -14.35
CA TYR A 82 1.38 -5.48 -14.56
C TYR A 82 0.57 -5.47 -13.26
N PHE A 83 0.92 -6.33 -12.30
CA PHE A 83 0.25 -6.36 -11.00
C PHE A 83 0.54 -5.09 -10.18
N VAL A 84 1.81 -4.64 -10.18
CA VAL A 84 2.23 -3.38 -9.54
C VAL A 84 1.61 -2.17 -10.22
N LEU A 85 1.69 -2.13 -11.56
CA LEU A 85 1.13 -1.04 -12.36
C LEU A 85 -0.40 -0.91 -12.14
N LEU A 86 -1.11 -2.04 -12.13
CA LEU A 86 -2.56 -2.07 -11.92
C LEU A 86 -2.93 -1.62 -10.50
N GLY A 87 -2.12 -1.97 -9.51
CA GLY A 87 -2.22 -1.46 -8.13
C GLY A 87 -2.17 0.06 -8.08
N PHE A 88 -1.10 0.65 -8.63
CA PHE A 88 -0.90 2.09 -8.66
C PHE A 88 -1.98 2.84 -9.43
N ILE A 89 -2.43 2.31 -10.58
CA ILE A 89 -3.49 2.94 -11.38
C ILE A 89 -4.79 3.00 -10.59
N ILE A 90 -5.21 1.90 -9.96
CA ILE A 90 -6.48 1.86 -9.22
C ILE A 90 -6.39 2.76 -7.99
N GLU A 91 -5.27 2.74 -7.27
CA GLU A 91 -5.06 3.59 -6.10
C GLU A 91 -5.09 5.08 -6.46
N PHE A 92 -4.45 5.46 -7.56
CA PHE A 92 -4.48 6.83 -8.06
C PHE A 92 -5.91 7.28 -8.42
N ILE A 93 -6.67 6.42 -9.10
CA ILE A 93 -8.07 6.70 -9.45
C ILE A 93 -8.92 6.85 -8.17
N LEU A 94 -8.75 5.97 -7.19
CA LEU A 94 -9.45 6.02 -5.91
C LEU A 94 -9.20 7.34 -5.17
N VAL A 95 -7.92 7.70 -5.00
CA VAL A 95 -7.55 8.96 -4.33
C VAL A 95 -8.10 10.16 -5.08
N PHE A 96 -8.04 10.17 -6.42
CA PHE A 96 -8.57 11.26 -7.23
C PHE A 96 -10.09 11.41 -7.12
N ILE A 97 -10.84 10.30 -7.16
CA ILE A 97 -12.29 10.31 -7.02
C ILE A 97 -12.69 10.78 -5.62
N LEU A 98 -12.05 10.26 -4.57
CA LEU A 98 -12.38 10.60 -3.18
C LEU A 98 -12.09 12.06 -2.87
N LYS A 99 -10.98 12.60 -3.37
CA LYS A 99 -10.63 14.01 -3.22
C LYS A 99 -11.59 14.96 -3.95
N ARG A 100 -12.31 14.47 -4.96
CA ARG A 100 -13.32 15.25 -5.70
C ARG A 100 -14.73 15.12 -5.10
N ALA A 101 -14.95 14.09 -4.28
CA ALA A 101 -16.25 13.78 -3.68
C ALA A 101 -16.46 14.39 -2.28
N GLY A 102 -15.41 14.97 -1.68
CA GLY A 102 -15.46 15.74 -0.42
C GLY A 102 -14.94 17.16 -0.61
#